data_AF-A0A7C7Q213-F1
#
_entry.id   AF-A0A7C7Q213-F1
#
_cell.length_a   1.000
_cell.length_b   1.000
_cell.length_c   1.000
_cell.angle_alpha   90.00
_cell.angle_beta   90.00
_cell.angle_gamma   90.00
#
_symmetry.space_group_name_H-M   'P 1'
#
loop_
_entity.id
_entity.type
_entity.pdbx_description
1 polymer ?
#
loop_
_entity_poly.entity_id
_entity_poly.type
_entity_poly.pdbx_seq_one_letter_code
_entity_poly.pdbx_strand_id
1 'polypeptide(L)'
;AGKGHKGQKTRSGDGKMPPYFEGGQTPLHQRLPKRGFKNPNRKEYTPVNVGVLEKLFDDGTEITPELLVSKGLCSVGDLVKILGDGNITKSFKVKAHAFSKSAKEKIERAGGTCEVVR
;
A
#
# COMPACT_ATOMS: atom_id res chain seq x y z
N ALA A 1 10.67 -25.23 31.93
CA ALA A 1 11.94 -25.44 31.21
C ALA A 1 11.69 -26.27 29.94
N GLY A 2 11.35 -25.63 28.81
CA GLY A 2 10.96 -26.29 27.54
C GLY A 2 12.12 -26.50 26.57
N LYS A 3 13.33 -26.80 27.07
CA LYS A 3 14.55 -26.86 26.25
C LYS A 3 14.94 -28.29 25.81
N GLY A 4 14.27 -29.33 26.30
CA GLY A 4 14.64 -30.73 26.04
C GLY A 4 15.89 -31.19 26.80
N HIS A 5 16.53 -32.27 26.34
CA HIS A 5 17.72 -32.87 26.95
C HIS A 5 19.04 -32.18 26.54
N LYS A 6 20.20 -32.85 26.68
CA LYS A 6 21.53 -32.27 26.42
C LYS A 6 21.66 -31.79 24.96
N GLY A 7 22.31 -30.64 24.75
CA GLY A 7 22.60 -30.09 23.43
C GLY A 7 23.08 -28.65 23.54
N GLN A 8 23.53 -28.07 22.42
CA GLN A 8 23.99 -26.68 22.35
C GLN A 8 22.92 -25.74 22.96
N LYS A 9 21.68 -25.83 22.45
CA LYS A 9 20.52 -24.99 22.82
C LYS A 9 20.07 -25.10 24.28
N THR A 10 20.62 -26.05 25.05
CA THR A 10 20.25 -26.28 26.45
C THR A 10 21.31 -25.80 27.45
N ARG A 11 22.46 -25.33 26.97
CA ARG A 11 23.53 -24.77 27.82
C ARG A 11 23.29 -23.29 28.13
N SER A 12 23.78 -22.87 29.30
CA SER A 12 23.85 -21.46 29.68
C SER A 12 24.76 -20.72 28.69
N GLY A 13 24.32 -19.56 28.18
CA GLY A 13 25.07 -18.80 27.18
C GLY A 13 24.76 -19.14 25.72
N ASP A 14 24.14 -20.29 25.41
CA ASP A 14 23.69 -20.61 24.02
C ASP A 14 22.37 -19.92 23.64
N GLY A 15 22.12 -18.77 24.27
CA GLY A 15 20.97 -17.93 24.05
C GLY A 15 21.10 -17.19 22.73
N LYS A 16 20.63 -17.86 21.67
CA LYS A 16 20.35 -17.36 20.30
C LYS A 16 21.46 -17.65 19.31
N MET A 17 21.49 -18.90 18.83
CA MET A 17 21.96 -19.17 17.47
C MET A 17 21.45 -18.04 16.56
N PRO A 18 22.33 -17.34 15.82
CA PRO A 18 21.88 -16.23 14.98
C PRO A 18 20.84 -16.73 13.98
N PRO A 19 19.74 -15.98 13.74
CA PRO A 19 18.69 -16.42 12.81
C PRO A 19 19.20 -16.72 11.39
N TYR A 20 20.33 -16.14 11.01
CA TYR A 20 20.98 -16.31 9.71
C TYR A 20 22.01 -17.46 9.67
N PHE A 21 22.23 -18.18 10.77
CA PHE A 21 23.16 -19.31 10.81
C PHE A 21 22.47 -20.61 10.40
N GLU A 22 22.96 -21.22 9.33
CA GLU A 22 22.35 -22.40 8.70
C GLU A 22 23.17 -23.69 8.91
N GLY A 23 23.84 -23.82 10.06
CA GLY A 23 24.54 -25.07 10.41
C GLY A 23 25.91 -25.26 9.74
N GLY A 24 26.51 -24.19 9.19
CA GLY A 24 27.86 -24.21 8.59
C GLY A 24 27.88 -24.10 7.06
N GLN A 25 26.73 -24.16 6.39
CA GLN A 25 26.65 -23.84 4.97
C GLN A 25 26.72 -22.32 4.71
N THR A 26 27.03 -21.91 3.48
CA THR A 26 26.92 -20.50 3.06
C THR A 26 25.47 -20.02 3.24
N PRO A 27 25.20 -18.96 4.03
CA PRO A 27 23.83 -18.53 4.32
C PRO A 27 23.07 -18.02 3.09
N LEU A 28 21.74 -18.16 3.09
CA LEU A 28 20.86 -17.75 1.98
C LEU A 28 21.05 -16.27 1.58
N HIS A 29 21.20 -15.37 2.56
CA HIS A 29 21.37 -13.94 2.33
C HIS A 29 22.70 -13.56 1.65
N GLN A 30 23.65 -14.50 1.59
CA GLN A 30 24.94 -14.35 0.88
C GLN A 30 24.91 -15.03 -0.49
N ARG A 31 24.12 -16.11 -0.65
CA ARG A 31 23.98 -16.82 -1.93
C ARG A 31 23.25 -16.01 -2.99
N LEU A 32 22.26 -15.20 -2.59
CA LEU A 32 21.40 -14.47 -3.52
C LEU A 32 22.02 -13.12 -3.93
N PRO A 33 22.13 -12.82 -5.24
CA PRO A 33 22.65 -11.54 -5.71
C PRO A 33 21.66 -10.41 -5.42
N LYS A 34 22.17 -9.26 -4.99
CA LYS A 34 21.39 -8.03 -4.82
C LYS A 34 21.43 -7.22 -6.12
N ARG A 35 20.29 -6.71 -6.58
CA ARG A 35 20.19 -5.91 -7.82
C ARG A 35 19.32 -4.68 -7.60
N GLY A 36 19.64 -3.60 -8.34
CA GLY A 36 18.87 -2.37 -8.37
C GLY A 36 19.35 -1.29 -7.39
N PHE A 37 18.64 -0.16 -7.38
CA PHE A 37 18.87 0.98 -6.49
C PHE A 37 17.53 1.57 -6.05
N LYS A 38 17.52 2.32 -4.93
CA LYS A 38 16.35 3.07 -4.47
C LYS A 38 16.43 4.50 -4.98
N ASN A 39 15.50 4.92 -5.83
CA ASN A 39 15.42 6.31 -6.29
C ASN A 39 14.99 7.23 -5.12
N PRO A 40 15.80 8.23 -4.71
CA PRO A 40 15.45 9.14 -3.62
C PRO A 40 14.25 10.05 -3.94
N ASN A 41 14.01 10.34 -5.23
CA ASN A 41 12.96 11.24 -5.69
C ASN A 41 11.70 10.50 -6.16
N ARG A 42 11.52 9.22 -5.76
CA ARG A 42 10.32 8.45 -6.11
C ARG A 42 9.09 9.08 -5.46
N LYS A 43 8.17 9.58 -6.27
CA LYS A 43 6.83 9.99 -5.82
C LYS A 43 5.98 8.75 -5.59
N GLU A 44 5.70 8.46 -4.34
CA GLU A 44 4.79 7.39 -3.93
C GLU A 44 3.37 7.92 -3.87
N TYR A 45 2.43 7.19 -4.47
CA TYR A 45 1.01 7.54 -4.43
C TYR A 45 0.24 6.55 -3.59
N THR A 46 -0.67 7.03 -2.77
CA THR A 46 -1.65 6.23 -2.05
C THR A 46 -2.78 5.85 -3.01
N PRO A 47 -2.96 4.56 -3.33
CA PRO A 47 -3.97 4.11 -4.26
C PRO A 47 -5.35 4.06 -3.59
N VAL A 48 -6.36 4.65 -4.24
CA VAL A 48 -7.77 4.56 -3.81
C VAL A 48 -8.61 4.06 -4.97
N ASN A 49 -9.37 2.99 -4.76
CA ASN A 49 -10.17 2.36 -5.80
C ASN A 49 -11.58 2.96 -5.89
N VAL A 50 -12.15 3.05 -7.10
CA VAL A 50 -13.52 3.54 -7.32
C VAL A 50 -14.57 2.74 -6.55
N GLY A 51 -14.38 1.42 -6.39
CA GLY A 51 -15.30 0.61 -5.58
C GLY A 51 -15.29 0.92 -4.09
N VAL A 52 -14.20 1.52 -3.57
CA VAL A 52 -14.14 2.02 -2.19
C VAL A 52 -14.94 3.33 -2.08
N LEU A 53 -14.85 4.18 -3.10
CA LEU A 53 -15.61 5.43 -3.14
C LEU A 53 -17.12 5.17 -3.17
N GLU A 54 -17.56 4.22 -4.00
CA GLU A 54 -18.96 3.82 -4.11
C GLU A 54 -19.59 3.38 -2.77
N LYS A 55 -18.79 2.69 -1.92
CA LYS A 55 -19.23 2.17 -0.63
C LYS A 55 -19.27 3.23 0.48
N LEU A 56 -18.34 4.17 0.44
CA LEU A 56 -18.11 5.10 1.57
C LEU A 56 -18.74 6.47 1.38
N PHE A 57 -19.11 6.83 0.15
CA PHE A 57 -19.66 8.14 -0.18
C PHE A 57 -21.04 8.02 -0.82
N ASP A 58 -21.83 9.07 -0.62
CA ASP A 58 -23.16 9.22 -1.21
C ASP A 58 -23.08 9.90 -2.58
N ASP A 59 -24.12 9.72 -3.39
CA ASP A 59 -24.19 10.27 -4.74
C ASP A 59 -24.07 11.80 -4.74
N GLY A 60 -23.32 12.35 -5.69
CA GLY A 60 -23.05 13.77 -5.84
C GLY A 60 -22.00 14.35 -4.87
N THR A 61 -21.40 13.53 -3.99
CA THR A 61 -20.40 14.02 -3.02
C THR A 61 -19.14 14.51 -3.73
N GLU A 62 -18.60 15.64 -3.25
CA GLU A 62 -17.29 16.14 -3.64
C GLU A 62 -16.19 15.44 -2.84
N ILE A 63 -15.39 14.64 -3.50
CA ILE A 63 -14.33 13.84 -2.90
C ILE A 63 -13.02 14.61 -3.02
N THR A 64 -12.62 15.24 -1.91
CA THR A 64 -11.34 15.96 -1.78
C THR A 64 -10.30 15.13 -1.01
N PRO A 65 -8.99 15.44 -1.13
CA PRO A 65 -7.96 14.77 -0.34
C PRO A 65 -8.22 14.87 1.18
N GLU A 66 -8.73 16.00 1.65
CA GLU A 66 -9.08 16.20 3.06
C GLU A 66 -10.19 15.26 3.52
N LEU A 67 -11.22 15.08 2.68
CA LEU A 67 -12.31 14.15 2.97
C LEU A 67 -11.81 12.70 3.00
N LEU A 68 -10.90 12.33 2.10
CA LEU A 68 -10.27 11.01 2.09
C LEU A 68 -9.45 10.75 3.37
N VAL A 69 -8.75 11.76 3.88
CA VAL A 69 -8.06 11.68 5.19
C VAL A 69 -9.05 11.46 6.32
N SER A 70 -10.16 12.21 6.34
CA SER A 70 -11.18 12.09 7.40
C SER A 70 -11.80 10.67 7.47
N LYS A 71 -11.87 9.98 6.33
CA LYS A 71 -12.36 8.61 6.21
C LYS A 71 -11.26 7.55 6.39
N GLY A 72 -10.02 7.96 6.67
CA GLY A 72 -8.88 7.06 6.89
C GLY A 72 -8.38 6.36 5.63
N LEU A 73 -8.65 6.91 4.43
CA LEU A 73 -8.23 6.34 3.15
C LEU A 73 -6.83 6.79 2.72
N CYS A 74 -6.34 7.91 3.26
CA CYS A 74 -4.98 8.41 3.05
C CYS A 74 -4.49 9.18 4.28
N SER A 75 -3.18 9.38 4.37
CA SER A 75 -2.58 10.22 5.41
C SER A 75 -2.49 11.68 4.96
N VAL A 76 -2.37 12.59 5.92
CA VAL A 76 -2.13 14.01 5.63
C VAL A 76 -0.80 14.15 4.86
N GLY A 77 -0.83 14.80 3.69
CA GLY A 77 0.34 15.02 2.85
C GLY A 77 0.64 13.91 1.83
N ASP A 78 -0.15 12.84 1.79
CA ASP A 78 0.00 11.80 0.78
C ASP A 78 -0.48 12.26 -0.61
N LEU A 79 0.23 11.81 -1.65
CA LEU A 79 -0.23 11.96 -3.03
C LEU A 79 -1.27 10.89 -3.35
N VAL A 80 -2.52 11.27 -3.56
CA VAL A 80 -3.60 10.31 -3.86
C VAL A 80 -3.68 9.99 -5.35
N LYS A 81 -3.73 8.70 -5.70
CA LYS A 81 -4.04 8.22 -7.06
C LYS A 81 -5.31 7.38 -7.07
N ILE A 82 -6.28 7.78 -7.88
CA ILE A 82 -7.53 7.02 -8.07
C ILE A 82 -7.33 5.91 -9.09
N LEU A 83 -7.75 4.70 -8.74
CA LEU A 83 -7.63 3.48 -9.51
C LEU A 83 -9.01 2.89 -9.83
N GLY A 84 -9.10 2.19 -10.96
CA GLY A 84 -10.36 1.75 -11.55
C GLY A 84 -10.87 0.40 -11.08
N ASP A 85 -10.46 -0.11 -9.93
CA ASP A 85 -10.99 -1.39 -9.42
C ASP A 85 -12.37 -1.21 -8.75
N GLY A 86 -13.28 -2.15 -9.01
CA GLY A 86 -14.69 -2.08 -8.62
C GLY A 86 -15.61 -1.37 -9.62
N ASN A 87 -16.91 -1.36 -9.29
CA ASN A 87 -17.96 -0.72 -10.07
C ASN A 87 -18.38 0.60 -9.41
N ILE A 88 -18.79 1.54 -10.24
CA ILE A 88 -19.26 2.85 -9.82
C ILE A 88 -20.62 3.07 -10.46
N THR A 89 -21.61 3.38 -9.64
CA THR A 89 -22.99 3.69 -10.07
C THR A 89 -23.37 5.11 -9.72
N LYS A 90 -22.76 5.66 -8.67
CA LYS A 90 -22.95 7.03 -8.23
C LYS A 90 -22.07 8.00 -9.00
N SER A 91 -22.59 9.21 -9.20
CA SER A 91 -21.85 10.34 -9.76
C SER A 91 -21.03 11.01 -8.64
N PHE A 92 -19.75 11.27 -8.87
CA PHE A 92 -18.89 11.95 -7.90
C PHE A 92 -18.09 13.07 -8.55
N LYS A 93 -17.79 14.12 -7.79
CA LYS A 93 -16.78 15.12 -8.17
C LYS A 93 -15.48 14.79 -7.46
N VAL A 94 -14.52 14.17 -8.16
CA VAL A 94 -13.30 13.64 -7.54
C VAL A 94 -12.11 14.57 -7.80
N LYS A 95 -11.52 15.09 -6.73
CA LYS A 95 -10.29 15.91 -6.73
C LYS A 95 -9.13 15.06 -6.19
N ALA A 96 -8.18 14.70 -7.05
CA ALA A 96 -7.02 13.89 -6.66
C ALA A 96 -5.76 14.27 -7.45
N HIS A 97 -4.59 13.77 -7.03
CA HIS A 97 -3.30 14.12 -7.65
C HIS A 97 -3.05 13.36 -8.96
N ALA A 98 -3.60 12.14 -9.07
CA ALA A 98 -3.51 11.33 -10.28
C ALA A 98 -4.71 10.39 -10.43
N PHE A 99 -4.97 9.97 -11.67
CA PHE A 99 -6.03 9.00 -11.99
C PHE A 99 -5.50 7.96 -12.99
N SER A 100 -5.93 6.71 -12.85
CA SER A 100 -5.74 5.72 -13.92
C SER A 100 -6.72 5.99 -15.07
N LYS A 101 -6.35 5.55 -16.29
CA LYS A 101 -7.22 5.65 -17.46
C LYS A 101 -8.58 4.98 -17.21
N SER A 102 -8.55 3.77 -16.66
CA SER A 102 -9.75 3.01 -16.30
C SER A 102 -10.63 3.70 -15.25
N ALA A 103 -10.04 4.42 -14.29
CA ALA A 103 -10.79 5.16 -13.27
C ALA A 103 -11.53 6.34 -13.90
N LYS A 104 -10.84 7.13 -14.73
CA LYS A 104 -11.45 8.27 -15.42
C LYS A 104 -12.65 7.85 -16.26
N GLU A 105 -12.48 6.82 -17.10
CA GLU A 105 -13.55 6.31 -17.96
C GLU A 105 -14.76 5.83 -17.15
N LYS A 106 -14.55 5.18 -16.00
CA LYS A 106 -15.65 4.73 -15.13
C LYS A 106 -16.38 5.89 -14.46
N ILE A 107 -15.64 6.88 -13.94
CA ILE A 107 -16.22 8.05 -13.26
C ILE A 107 -17.00 8.91 -14.27
N GLU A 108 -16.43 9.16 -15.45
CA GLU A 108 -17.10 9.92 -16.52
C GLU A 108 -18.36 9.20 -17.03
N ARG A 109 -18.32 7.85 -17.14
CA ARG A 109 -19.50 7.06 -17.53
C ARG A 109 -20.61 7.11 -16.49
N ALA A 110 -20.28 7.23 -15.22
CA ALA A 110 -21.24 7.46 -14.14
C ALA A 110 -21.69 8.94 -14.03
N GLY A 111 -21.27 9.81 -14.95
CA GLY A 111 -21.63 11.24 -14.94
C GLY A 111 -20.88 12.08 -13.91
N GLY A 112 -19.80 11.56 -13.33
CA GLY A 112 -18.92 12.27 -12.42
C GLY A 112 -17.86 13.11 -13.12
N THR A 113 -17.16 13.96 -12.35
CA THR A 113 -16.04 14.79 -12.85
C THR A 113 -14.72 14.40 -12.18
N CYS A 114 -13.63 14.43 -12.96
CA CYS A 114 -12.28 14.16 -12.47
C CYS A 114 -11.43 15.43 -12.55
N GLU A 115 -11.03 15.96 -11.41
CA GLU A 115 -10.16 17.14 -11.30
C GLU A 115 -8.79 16.77 -10.74
N VAL A 116 -7.74 17.18 -11.44
CA VAL A 116 -6.35 16.92 -11.02
C VAL A 116 -5.84 18.09 -10.18
N VAL A 117 -5.64 17.85 -8.90
CA VAL A 117 -5.02 18.82 -7.97
C VAL A 117 -3.50 18.65 -8.05
N ARG A 118 -2.76 19.74 -8.25
CA ARG A 118 -1.30 19.73 -8.37
C ARG A 118 -0.62 20.04 -7.04
#